data_AF-A0A8T4K8X7-F1
#
_entry.id   AF-A0A8T4K8X7-F1
#
_cell.length_a   1.000
_cell.length_b   1.000
_cell.length_c   1.000
_cell.angle_alpha   90.00
_cell.angle_beta   90.00
_cell.angle_gamma   90.00
#
_symmetry.space_group_name_H-M   'P 1'
#
loop_
_entity.id
_entity.type
_entity.pdbx_description
1 polymer ?
#
loop_
_entity_poly.entity_id
_entity_poly.type
_entity_poly.pdbx_seq_one_letter_code
_entity_poly.pdbx_strand_id
1 'polypeptide(L)'
;MESKIQEKNWSKEMEQDIFEKWKHNEDYKFHAGKEVFAIDTPPPYVNTPIHIGHAATYTMMDMFARFQRMCGKSVLFPLGLDRNGLPIEVAAEKKFGISFVSTPREKFTEACK
;
A
#
# COMPACT_ATOMS: atom_id res chain seq x y z
N MET A 1 35.24 -13.80 -6.17
CA MET A 1 33.81 -13.56 -6.41
C MET A 1 33.59 -12.09 -6.08
N GLU A 2 33.41 -11.24 -7.09
CA GLU A 2 33.20 -9.81 -6.85
C GLU A 2 31.80 -9.60 -6.27
N SER A 3 31.68 -8.64 -5.33
CA SER A 3 30.39 -8.26 -4.78
C SER A 3 29.50 -7.72 -5.90
N LYS A 4 28.25 -8.19 -5.97
CA LYS A 4 27.25 -7.59 -6.87
C LYS A 4 26.82 -6.19 -6.41
N ILE A 5 27.02 -5.88 -5.14
CA ILE A 5 26.71 -4.58 -4.54
C ILE A 5 28.03 -3.84 -4.37
N GLN A 6 28.22 -2.78 -5.15
CA GLN A 6 29.45 -2.00 -5.19
C GLN A 6 29.37 -0.79 -4.25
N GLU A 7 28.15 -0.34 -3.99
CA GLU A 7 27.81 0.79 -3.13
C GLU A 7 28.03 0.42 -1.66
N LYS A 8 28.75 1.29 -0.93
CA LYS A 8 29.04 1.09 0.51
C LYS A 8 28.09 1.87 1.42
N ASN A 9 27.40 2.87 0.88
CA ASN A 9 26.50 3.75 1.61
C ASN A 9 25.15 3.78 0.90
N TRP A 10 24.08 3.88 1.70
CA TRP A 10 22.74 4.14 1.18
C TRP A 10 22.58 5.63 0.85
N SER A 11 21.89 5.91 -0.25
CA SER A 11 21.37 7.23 -0.58
C SER A 11 19.93 7.11 -1.09
N LYS A 12 19.15 8.17 -0.95
CA LYS A 12 17.73 8.16 -1.33
C LYS A 12 17.54 7.98 -2.84
N GLU A 13 18.47 8.49 -3.63
CA GLU A 13 18.46 8.41 -5.10
C GLU A 13 18.54 6.95 -5.56
N MET A 14 19.27 6.10 -4.82
CA MET A 14 19.36 4.66 -5.12
C MET A 14 18.00 3.97 -5.06
N GLU A 15 17.12 4.38 -4.14
CA GLU A 15 15.78 3.79 -4.02
C GLU A 15 14.93 4.04 -5.26
N GLN A 16 15.07 5.24 -5.85
CA GLN A 16 14.34 5.60 -7.06
C GLN A 16 14.81 4.76 -8.25
N ASP A 17 16.12 4.59 -8.42
CA ASP A 17 16.69 3.75 -9.48
C ASP A 17 16.27 2.28 -9.33
N ILE A 18 16.26 1.76 -8.09
CA ILE A 18 15.82 0.40 -7.80
C ILE A 18 14.33 0.23 -8.11
N PHE A 19 13.50 1.19 -7.69
CA PHE A 19 12.07 1.17 -7.92
C PHE A 19 11.73 1.18 -9.42
N GLU A 20 12.38 2.03 -10.20
CA GLU A 20 12.15 2.09 -11.65
C GLU A 20 12.60 0.80 -12.34
N LYS A 21 13.70 0.17 -11.91
CA LYS A 21 14.11 -1.15 -12.41
C LYS A 21 13.06 -2.22 -12.13
N TRP A 22 12.57 -2.30 -10.89
CA TRP A 22 11.53 -3.26 -10.50
C TRP A 22 10.24 -3.08 -11.31
N LYS A 23 9.85 -1.82 -11.54
CA LYS A 23 8.67 -1.47 -12.33
C LYS A 23 8.85 -1.82 -13.81
N HIS A 24 10.00 -1.49 -14.40
CA HIS A 24 10.30 -1.78 -15.79
C HIS A 24 10.32 -3.29 -16.09
N ASN A 25 10.93 -4.08 -15.19
CA ASN A 25 11.03 -5.54 -15.34
C ASN A 25 9.74 -6.29 -14.95
N GLU A 26 8.76 -5.58 -14.38
CA GLU A 26 7.58 -6.17 -13.76
C GLU A 26 7.93 -7.26 -12.72
N ASP A 27 9.00 -7.08 -11.93
CA ASP A 27 9.62 -8.11 -11.06
C ASP A 27 8.64 -8.74 -10.04
N TYR A 28 7.57 -8.04 -9.69
CA TYR A 28 6.57 -8.48 -8.72
C TYR A 28 5.20 -8.81 -9.33
N LYS A 29 5.11 -8.93 -10.66
CA LYS A 29 3.89 -9.28 -11.36
C LYS A 29 3.35 -10.64 -10.90
N PHE A 30 2.04 -10.69 -10.68
CA PHE A 30 1.37 -11.93 -10.34
C PHE A 30 1.25 -12.84 -11.57
N HIS A 31 1.58 -14.11 -11.41
CA HIS A 31 1.43 -15.12 -12.45
C HIS A 31 0.54 -16.28 -11.96
N ALA A 32 -0.50 -16.60 -12.72
CA ALA A 32 -1.29 -17.80 -12.49
C ALA A 32 -0.47 -19.07 -12.90
N GLY A 33 -0.70 -20.21 -12.23
CA GLY A 33 -0.07 -21.49 -12.58
C GLY A 33 1.08 -21.97 -11.68
N LYS A 34 1.39 -21.24 -10.61
CA LYS A 34 2.24 -21.70 -9.50
C LYS A 34 1.42 -21.77 -8.22
N GLU A 35 1.96 -22.38 -7.17
CA GLU A 35 1.37 -22.30 -5.83
C GLU A 35 1.21 -20.83 -5.43
N VAL A 36 -0.02 -20.45 -5.07
CA VAL A 36 -0.36 -19.06 -4.73
C VAL A 36 -0.18 -18.83 -3.24
N PHE A 37 0.55 -17.77 -2.89
CA PHE A 37 0.59 -17.24 -1.53
C PHE A 37 -0.05 -15.85 -1.52
N ALA A 38 -1.24 -15.75 -0.93
CA ALA A 38 -1.98 -14.49 -0.85
C ALA A 38 -1.73 -13.81 0.49
N ILE A 39 -1.45 -12.51 0.44
CA ILE A 39 -1.35 -11.66 1.63
C ILE A 39 -2.61 -10.82 1.70
N ASP A 40 -3.37 -10.99 2.78
CA ASP A 40 -4.49 -10.12 3.11
C ASP A 40 -3.95 -8.82 3.71
N THR A 41 -3.98 -7.75 2.92
CA THR A 41 -3.48 -6.45 3.34
C THR A 41 -4.58 -5.68 4.07
N PRO A 42 -4.38 -5.27 5.33
CA PRO A 42 -5.33 -4.40 6.00
C PRO A 42 -5.39 -3.08 5.22
N PRO A 43 -6.54 -2.72 4.63
CA PRO A 43 -6.65 -1.52 3.82
C PRO A 43 -6.55 -0.29 4.72
N PRO A 44 -5.61 0.64 4.51
CA PRO A 44 -5.59 1.89 5.25
C PRO A 44 -6.81 2.74 4.88
N TYR A 45 -7.34 3.47 5.87
CA TYR A 45 -8.33 4.51 5.62
C TYR A 45 -7.72 5.66 4.84
N VAL A 46 -8.45 6.19 3.86
CA VAL A 46 -7.99 7.31 3.01
C VAL A 46 -8.12 8.70 3.67
N ASN A 47 -8.53 8.77 4.94
CA ASN A 47 -8.81 10.02 5.63
C ASN A 47 -7.56 10.72 6.21
N THR A 48 -6.47 9.98 6.45
CA THR A 48 -5.28 10.54 7.11
C THR A 48 -3.98 10.17 6.37
N PRO A 49 -2.91 10.98 6.49
CA PRO A 49 -1.61 10.63 5.95
C PRO A 49 -1.03 9.36 6.55
N ILE A 50 -0.24 8.66 5.75
CA ILE A 50 0.53 7.48 6.18
C ILE A 50 1.52 7.88 7.28
N HIS A 51 1.62 7.05 8.32
CA HIS A 51 2.52 7.23 9.46
C HIS A 51 3.35 5.97 9.71
N ILE A 52 4.31 6.04 10.65
CA ILE A 52 5.31 4.99 10.92
C ILE A 52 4.69 3.62 11.23
N GLY A 53 3.48 3.57 11.78
CA GLY A 53 2.75 2.33 12.05
C GLY A 53 2.43 1.57 10.77
N HIS A 54 1.94 2.28 9.74
CA HIS A 54 1.73 1.71 8.42
C HIS A 54 3.04 1.20 7.82
N ALA A 55 4.12 1.99 7.91
CA ALA A 55 5.42 1.60 7.39
C ALA A 55 5.93 0.30 8.05
N ALA A 56 5.80 0.17 9.37
CA ALA A 56 6.19 -1.04 10.10
C ALA A 56 5.38 -2.28 9.64
N THR A 57 4.05 -2.17 9.56
CA THR A 57 3.19 -3.28 9.14
C THR A 57 3.45 -3.71 7.69
N TYR A 58 3.54 -2.75 6.76
CA TYR A 58 3.76 -3.05 5.34
C TYR A 58 5.15 -3.60 5.07
N THR A 59 6.17 -3.13 5.79
CA THR A 59 7.54 -3.67 5.68
C THR A 59 7.58 -5.14 6.10
N MET A 60 6.90 -5.50 7.19
CA MET A 60 6.84 -6.89 7.64
C MET A 60 6.15 -7.79 6.59
N MET A 61 5.02 -7.35 6.04
CA MET A 61 4.32 -8.07 4.97
C MET A 61 5.20 -8.23 3.72
N ASP A 62 5.91 -7.18 3.31
CA ASP A 62 6.81 -7.19 2.16
C ASP A 62 7.97 -8.17 2.34
N MET A 63 8.55 -8.27 3.54
CA MET A 63 9.59 -9.27 3.86
C MET A 63 9.10 -10.70 3.63
N PHE A 64 7.90 -11.04 4.12
CA PHE A 64 7.30 -12.37 3.87
C PHE A 64 6.96 -12.56 2.40
N ALA A 65 6.46 -11.53 1.73
CA ALA A 65 6.15 -11.55 0.31
C ALA A 65 7.40 -11.87 -0.53
N ARG A 66 8.55 -11.25 -0.21
CA ARG A 66 9.83 -11.52 -0.87
C ARG A 66 10.33 -12.92 -0.59
N PHE A 67 10.29 -13.35 0.68
CA PHE A 67 10.68 -14.70 1.07
C PHE A 67 9.89 -15.77 0.29
N GLN A 68 8.56 -15.64 0.21
CA GLN A 68 7.74 -16.62 -0.50
C GLN A 68 7.99 -16.64 -2.01
N ARG A 69 8.31 -15.48 -2.63
CA ARG A 69 8.76 -15.44 -4.04
C ARG A 69 10.09 -16.17 -4.22
N MET A 70 11.04 -16.01 -3.30
CA MET A 70 12.31 -16.74 -3.31
C MET A 70 12.11 -18.25 -3.13
N CYS A 71 11.06 -18.68 -2.42
CA CYS A 71 10.63 -20.08 -2.34
C CYS A 71 9.89 -20.59 -3.59
N GLY A 72 9.77 -19.77 -4.65
CA GLY A 72 9.17 -20.16 -5.92
C GLY A 72 7.65 -20.01 -6.01
N LYS A 73 6.99 -19.45 -4.98
CA LYS A 73 5.54 -19.23 -4.99
C LYS A 73 5.16 -17.98 -5.80
N SER A 74 3.94 -17.97 -6.34
CA SER A 74 3.34 -16.77 -6.92
C SER A 74 2.64 -15.98 -5.83
N VAL A 75 3.14 -14.79 -5.52
CA VAL A 75 2.65 -14.00 -4.38
C VAL A 75 1.65 -12.95 -4.85
N LEU A 76 0.43 -13.01 -4.32
CA LEU A 76 -0.60 -12.00 -4.49
C LEU A 76 -0.55 -11.04 -3.29
N PHE A 77 -0.08 -9.81 -3.52
CA PHE A 77 0.06 -8.77 -2.49
C PHE A 77 -0.58 -7.47 -2.99
N PRO A 78 -1.92 -7.39 -2.99
CA PRO A 78 -2.65 -6.23 -3.50
C PRO A 78 -2.62 -5.08 -2.50
N LEU A 79 -2.85 -3.85 -2.97
CA LEU A 79 -3.13 -2.72 -2.09
C LEU A 79 -4.64 -2.46 -2.09
N GLY A 80 -5.28 -2.62 -0.94
CA GLY A 80 -6.64 -2.16 -0.70
C GLY A 80 -6.66 -0.75 -0.10
N LEU A 81 -7.71 0.02 -0.33
CA LEU A 81 -7.94 1.31 0.34
C LEU A 81 -9.35 1.30 0.92
N ASP A 82 -9.50 1.67 2.19
CA ASP A 82 -10.81 1.78 2.81
C ASP A 82 -11.33 3.21 2.69
N ARG A 83 -12.48 3.34 2.06
CA ARG A 83 -13.17 4.62 1.77
C ARG A 83 -14.53 4.71 2.44
N ASN A 84 -14.87 3.77 3.32
CA ASN A 84 -16.19 3.71 3.91
C ASN A 84 -16.16 3.90 5.43
N GLY A 85 -17.35 4.11 5.98
CA GLY A 85 -17.59 4.12 7.42
C GLY A 85 -17.25 5.44 8.10
N LEU A 86 -17.50 5.43 9.41
CA LEU A 86 -17.41 6.61 10.27
C LEU A 86 -16.07 7.37 10.18
N PRO A 87 -14.89 6.73 10.04
CA PRO A 87 -13.64 7.47 9.92
C PRO A 87 -13.59 8.41 8.71
N ILE A 88 -14.26 8.06 7.61
CA ILE A 88 -14.35 8.88 6.40
C ILE A 88 -15.40 9.98 6.58
N GLU A 89 -16.57 9.62 7.12
CA GLU A 89 -17.67 10.57 7.37
C GLU A 89 -17.24 11.70 8.33
N VAL A 90 -16.60 11.35 9.44
CA VAL A 90 -16.05 12.33 10.41
C VAL A 90 -14.96 13.19 9.79
N ALA A 91 -14.16 12.63 8.88
CA ALA A 91 -13.15 13.40 8.16
C ALA A 91 -13.78 14.40 7.18
N ALA A 92 -14.84 14.00 6.48
CA ALA A 92 -15.60 14.88 5.60
C ALA A 92 -16.29 16.02 6.39
N GLU A 93 -16.92 15.72 7.52
CA GLU A 93 -17.49 16.74 8.42
C GLU A 93 -16.44 17.78 8.83
N LYS A 94 -15.27 17.33 9.30
CA LYS A 94 -14.18 18.22 9.71
C LYS A 94 -13.60 19.02 8.55
N LYS A 95 -13.44 18.40 7.37
CA LYS A 95 -12.82 19.02 6.20
C LYS A 95 -13.70 20.07 5.55
N PHE A 96 -15.01 19.82 5.47
CA PHE A 96 -15.95 20.67 4.74
C PHE A 96 -16.87 21.49 5.65
N GLY A 97 -16.80 21.31 6.98
CA GLY A 97 -17.64 22.03 7.94
C GLY A 97 -19.12 21.67 7.81
N ILE A 98 -19.42 20.44 7.37
CA ILE A 98 -20.78 19.91 7.21
C ILE A 98 -21.14 18.99 8.38
N SER A 99 -22.42 18.70 8.55
CA SER A 99 -22.87 17.67 9.49
C SER A 99 -23.77 16.65 8.81
N PHE A 100 -23.60 15.38 9.15
CA PHE A 100 -24.46 14.29 8.70
C PHE A 100 -25.94 14.53 9.02
N VAL A 101 -26.23 15.22 10.13
CA VAL A 101 -27.62 15.47 10.58
C VAL A 101 -28.29 16.59 9.77
N SER A 102 -27.55 17.65 9.42
CA SER A 102 -28.11 18.84 8.76
C SER A 102 -27.93 18.84 7.24
N THR A 103 -27.05 18.00 6.71
CA THR A 103 -26.72 17.97 5.29
C THR A 103 -27.54 16.90 4.57
N PRO A 104 -28.18 17.22 3.43
CA PRO A 104 -28.82 16.20 2.60
C PRO A 104 -27.86 15.06 2.26
N ARG A 105 -28.34 13.82 2.38
CA ARG A 105 -27.53 12.60 2.20
C ARG A 105 -26.69 12.60 0.92
N GLU A 106 -27.27 13.04 -0.20
CA GLU A 106 -26.58 13.08 -1.49
C GLU A 106 -25.32 13.96 -1.43
N LYS A 107 -25.47 15.18 -0.90
CA LYS A 107 -24.36 16.13 -0.72
C LYS A 107 -23.32 15.61 0.26
N PHE A 108 -23.76 14.98 1.35
CA PHE A 108 -22.84 14.39 2.33
C PHE A 108 -22.04 13.22 1.75
N THR A 109 -22.70 12.36 0.97
CA THR A 109 -22.06 11.21 0.30
C THR A 109 -21.06 11.69 -0.75
N GLU A 110 -21.37 12.77 -1.46
CA GLU A 110 -20.44 13.39 -2.41
C GLU A 110 -19.20 13.95 -1.72
N ALA A 111 -19.35 14.57 -0.56
CA ALA A 111 -18.23 15.05 0.24
C ALA A 111 -17.33 13.91 0.80
N CYS A 112 -17.84 12.68 0.89
CA CYS A 112 -17.06 11.51 1.34
C CYS A 112 -16.27 10.82 0.22
N LYS A 113 -16.53 11.14 -1.05
CA LYS A 113 -15.85 10.53 -2.22
C LYS A 113 -14.46 11.14 -2.45
#